data_AF-A0AAE0EBT5-F1
#
_entry.id   AF-A0AAE0EBT5-F1
#
_cell.length_a   1.000
_cell.length_b   1.000
_cell.length_c   1.000
_cell.angle_alpha   90.00
_cell.angle_beta   90.00
_cell.angle_gamma   90.00
#
_symmetry.space_group_name_H-M   'P 1'
#
loop_
_entity.id
_entity.type
_entity.pdbx_description
1 polymer ?
#
loop_
_entity_poly.entity_id
_entity_poly.type
_entity_poly.pdbx_seq_one_letter_code
_entity_poly.pdbx_strand_id
1 'polypeptide(L)'
;MRAKFDPLFNQFLLQIGNGTEETDVDEKIRLPAMMTLPYEDNETSLNTLLNLIFPNIHNYSSNVNFMINRAILTPTNDYVDEINNLFIHKFPGNDVKYYSFDETLDKTE
;
A
#
# COMPACT_ATOMS: atom_id res chain seq x y z
N MET A 1 -1.78 12.63 -3.64
CA MET A 1 -1.08 11.98 -4.76
C MET A 1 0.35 12.52 -4.80
N ARG A 2 1.36 11.66 -4.61
CA ARG A 2 2.78 12.04 -4.42
C ARG A 2 3.29 12.98 -5.53
N ALA A 3 2.89 12.72 -6.77
CA ALA A 3 3.17 13.57 -7.93
C ALA A 3 2.99 15.07 -7.69
N LYS A 4 1.83 15.52 -7.19
CA LYS A 4 1.56 16.96 -7.03
C LYS A 4 2.57 17.69 -6.13
N PHE A 5 3.17 17.00 -5.16
CA PHE A 5 4.04 17.57 -4.16
C PHE A 5 5.48 17.03 -4.22
N ASP A 6 5.81 16.27 -5.27
CA ASP A 6 7.11 15.63 -5.46
C ASP A 6 7.65 16.02 -6.86
N PRO A 7 8.44 17.11 -6.95
CA PRO A 7 8.96 17.60 -8.23
C PRO A 7 9.81 16.56 -8.98
N LEU A 8 10.56 15.73 -8.24
CA LEU A 8 11.39 14.68 -8.83
C LEU A 8 10.52 13.59 -9.48
N PHE A 9 9.45 13.17 -8.80
CA PHE A 9 8.49 12.24 -9.36
C PHE A 9 7.80 12.80 -10.61
N ASN A 10 7.40 14.08 -10.60
CA ASN A 10 6.81 14.71 -11.77
C ASN A 10 7.77 14.77 -12.96
N GLN A 11 9.02 15.16 -12.72
CA GLN A 11 10.02 15.23 -13.78
C GLN A 11 10.25 13.86 -14.40
N PHE A 12 10.36 12.80 -13.58
CA PHE A 12 10.47 11.43 -14.05
C PHE A 12 9.27 11.01 -14.91
N LEU A 13 8.04 11.29 -14.46
CA LEU A 13 6.84 11.00 -15.27
C LEU A 13 6.81 11.78 -16.59
N LEU A 14 7.30 13.02 -16.60
CA LEU A 14 7.41 13.81 -17.84
C LEU A 14 8.45 13.22 -18.80
N GLN A 15 9.59 12.76 -18.30
CA GLN A 15 10.61 12.11 -19.13
C GLN A 15 10.06 10.83 -19.79
N ILE A 16 9.29 10.04 -19.04
CA ILE A 16 8.57 8.88 -19.58
C ILE A 16 7.59 9.33 -20.67
N GLY A 17 6.73 10.31 -20.39
CA GLY A 17 5.72 10.78 -21.34
C GLY A 17 6.31 11.39 -22.61
N ASN A 18 7.51 11.97 -22.52
CA ASN A 18 8.25 12.53 -23.66
C ASN A 18 9.10 11.48 -24.40
N GLY A 19 9.20 10.25 -23.91
CA GLY A 19 10.05 9.21 -24.49
C GLY A 19 11.55 9.49 -24.35
N THR A 20 11.96 10.32 -23.37
CA THR A 20 13.37 10.66 -23.12
C THR A 20 14.00 9.83 -22.01
N GLU A 21 13.20 9.07 -21.26
CA GLU A 21 13.69 8.16 -20.22
C GLU A 21 14.36 6.94 -20.83
N GLU A 22 15.51 6.54 -20.30
CA GLU A 22 16.23 5.38 -20.77
C GLU A 22 15.46 4.09 -20.48
N THR A 23 15.50 3.16 -21.43
CA THR A 23 14.94 1.83 -21.29
C THR A 23 16.04 0.78 -21.36
N ASP A 24 15.80 -0.38 -20.77
CA ASP A 24 16.69 -1.53 -20.90
C ASP A 24 16.51 -2.26 -22.25
N VAL A 25 17.21 -3.39 -22.41
CA VAL A 25 17.17 -4.20 -23.63
C VAL A 25 15.78 -4.78 -23.95
N ASP A 26 14.87 -4.81 -22.97
CA ASP A 26 13.49 -5.27 -23.11
C ASP A 26 12.51 -4.10 -23.22
N GLU A 27 13.00 -2.88 -23.49
CA GLU A 27 12.21 -1.64 -23.55
C GLU A 27 11.51 -1.29 -22.21
N LYS A 28 12.03 -1.78 -21.08
CA LYS A 28 11.46 -1.50 -19.76
C LYS A 28 12.11 -0.26 -19.15
N ILE A 29 11.28 0.56 -18.51
CA ILE A 29 11.74 1.72 -17.73
C ILE A 29 12.21 1.24 -16.36
N ARG A 30 13.41 1.67 -15.98
CA ARG A 30 13.94 1.41 -14.65
C ARG A 30 13.36 2.39 -13.64
N LEU A 31 12.72 1.87 -12.59
CA LEU A 31 12.24 2.72 -11.50
C LEU A 31 13.43 3.33 -10.71
N PRO A 32 13.39 4.64 -10.41
CA PRO A 32 14.40 5.28 -9.57
C PRO A 32 14.44 4.66 -8.17
N ALA A 33 15.65 4.57 -7.59
CA ALA A 33 15.84 3.98 -6.26
C ALA A 33 15.03 4.66 -5.15
N MET A 34 14.69 5.94 -5.30
CA MET A 34 13.83 6.68 -4.36
C MET A 34 12.35 6.26 -4.38
N MET A 35 11.96 5.45 -5.36
CA MET A 35 10.60 4.92 -5.55
C MET A 35 10.52 3.42 -5.27
N THR A 36 11.65 2.77 -5.07
CA THR A 36 11.72 1.34 -4.78
C THR A 36 12.16 1.11 -3.34
N LEU A 37 11.75 -0.02 -2.79
CA LEU A 37 12.35 -0.56 -1.59
C LEU A 37 13.24 -1.73 -1.99
N PRO A 38 14.51 -1.78 -1.54
CA PRO A 38 15.35 -2.95 -1.77
C PRO A 38 14.71 -4.15 -1.09
N TYR A 39 14.71 -5.27 -1.78
CA TYR A 39 14.23 -6.53 -1.25
C TYR A 39 15.37 -7.23 -0.51
N GLU A 40 15.10 -7.66 0.72
CA GLU A 40 16.01 -8.49 1.52
C GLU A 40 15.41 -9.90 1.66
N ASP A 41 14.34 -10.01 2.42
CA ASP A 41 13.48 -11.17 2.54
C ASP A 41 12.02 -10.73 2.69
N ASN A 42 11.07 -11.66 2.61
CA ASN A 42 9.64 -11.35 2.68
C ASN A 42 9.26 -10.62 3.97
N GLU A 43 9.71 -11.11 5.13
CA GLU A 43 9.31 -10.57 6.43
C GLU A 43 9.91 -9.17 6.64
N THR A 44 11.21 -9.01 6.43
CA THR A 44 11.90 -7.73 6.62
C THR A 44 11.40 -6.68 5.64
N SER A 45 11.21 -7.05 4.37
CA SER A 45 10.76 -6.11 3.34
C SER A 45 9.31 -5.68 3.57
N LEU A 46 8.42 -6.61 3.93
CA LEU A 46 7.02 -6.27 4.26
C LEU A 46 6.92 -5.41 5.52
N ASN A 47 7.67 -5.74 6.58
CA ASN A 47 7.71 -4.92 7.78
C ASN A 47 8.23 -3.51 7.49
N THR A 48 9.24 -3.38 6.64
CA THR A 48 9.79 -2.09 6.21
C THR A 48 8.76 -1.29 5.42
N LEU A 49 8.06 -1.92 4.47
CA LEU A 49 6.97 -1.30 3.71
C LEU A 49 5.84 -0.80 4.62
N LEU A 50 5.40 -1.64 5.57
CA LEU A 50 4.35 -1.29 6.52
C LEU A 50 4.75 -0.11 7.40
N ASN A 51 5.98 -0.08 7.92
CA ASN A 51 6.45 1.04 8.75
C ASN A 51 6.61 2.34 7.94
N LEU A 52 6.99 2.24 6.66
CA LEU A 52 7.10 3.39 5.77
C LEU A 52 5.73 4.02 5.47
N ILE A 53 4.75 3.18 5.12
CA ILE A 53 3.41 3.65 4.74
C ILE A 53 2.59 3.98 5.98
N PHE A 54 2.64 3.17 7.04
CA PHE A 54 1.86 3.34 8.26
C PHE A 54 2.76 3.51 9.50
N PRO A 55 3.45 4.66 9.64
CA PRO A 55 4.32 4.91 10.78
C PRO A 55 3.49 5.11 12.05
N ASN A 56 4.07 4.72 13.20
CA ASN A 56 3.52 4.98 14.53
C ASN A 56 2.09 4.44 14.75
N ILE A 57 1.85 3.18 14.38
CA ILE A 57 0.53 2.53 14.50
C ILE A 57 -0.09 2.65 15.90
N HIS A 58 0.74 2.68 16.94
CA HIS A 58 0.31 2.85 18.33
C HIS A 58 -0.39 4.18 18.62
N ASN A 59 -0.14 5.22 17.81
CA ASN A 59 -0.73 6.55 17.98
C ASN A 59 -2.08 6.70 17.25
N TYR A 60 -2.50 5.71 16.45
CA TYR A 60 -3.70 5.82 15.62
C TYR A 60 -4.98 5.86 16.46
N SER A 61 -4.98 5.19 17.63
CA SER A 61 -6.08 5.26 18.60
C SER A 61 -6.31 6.68 19.13
N SER A 62 -5.28 7.51 19.16
CA SER A 62 -5.35 8.88 19.67
C SER A 62 -5.81 9.87 18.59
N ASN A 63 -5.49 9.62 17.32
CA ASN A 63 -5.88 10.47 16.20
C ASN A 63 -5.89 9.67 14.88
N VAL A 64 -7.10 9.36 14.41
CA VAL A 64 -7.32 8.59 13.17
C VAL A 64 -6.79 9.32 11.93
N ASN A 65 -6.60 10.64 11.97
CA ASN A 65 -6.06 11.41 10.84
C ASN A 65 -4.62 11.01 10.47
N PHE A 66 -3.90 10.29 11.32
CA PHE A 66 -2.58 9.75 10.96
C PHE A 66 -2.64 8.57 10.00
N MET A 67 -3.78 7.85 9.98
CA MET A 67 -4.00 6.69 9.13
C MET A 67 -4.63 7.03 7.78
N ILE A 68 -5.39 8.13 7.70
CA ILE A 68 -6.11 8.51 6.46
C ILE A 68 -5.15 8.93 5.33
N ASN A 69 -5.62 8.87 4.08
CA ASN A 69 -4.88 9.21 2.86
C ASN A 69 -3.67 8.31 2.56
N ARG A 70 -3.67 7.09 3.09
CA ARG A 70 -2.62 6.08 2.85
C ARG A 70 -3.26 4.77 2.40
N ALA A 71 -2.64 4.09 1.44
CA ALA A 71 -3.08 2.80 0.93
C ALA A 71 -1.88 2.02 0.41
N ILE A 72 -1.95 0.69 0.54
CA ILE A 72 -1.07 -0.25 -0.16
C ILE A 72 -1.93 -0.91 -1.24
N LEU A 73 -1.43 -0.88 -2.47
CA LEU A 73 -2.09 -1.49 -3.62
C LEU A 73 -1.27 -2.70 -4.06
N THR A 74 -1.92 -3.84 -4.21
CA THR A 74 -1.32 -5.08 -4.72
C THR A 74 -2.01 -5.52 -6.01
N PRO A 75 -1.36 -6.35 -6.85
CA PRO A 75 -1.97 -6.84 -8.08
C PRO A 75 -3.13 -7.82 -7.86
N THR A 76 -3.12 -8.58 -6.75
CA THR A 76 -4.12 -9.62 -6.45
C THR A 76 -4.61 -9.52 -5.01
N ASN A 77 -5.81 -10.06 -4.77
CA ASN A 77 -6.43 -10.11 -3.44
C ASN A 77 -5.69 -11.04 -2.49
N ASP A 78 -5.05 -12.11 -2.98
CA ASP A 78 -4.27 -13.01 -2.12
C ASP A 78 -3.19 -12.24 -1.35
N TYR A 79 -2.49 -11.31 -2.01
CA TYR A 79 -1.52 -10.43 -1.36
C TYR A 79 -2.20 -9.37 -0.46
N VAL A 80 -3.42 -8.94 -0.78
CA VAL A 80 -4.20 -8.07 0.11
C VAL A 80 -4.46 -8.79 1.43
N ASP A 81 -4.89 -10.05 1.37
CA ASP A 81 -5.21 -10.84 2.54
C ASP A 81 -3.95 -11.09 3.39
N GLU A 82 -2.83 -11.45 2.78
CA GLU A 82 -1.54 -11.61 3.48
C GLU A 82 -1.12 -10.33 4.22
N ILE A 83 -1.14 -9.20 3.53
CA ILE A 83 -0.73 -7.91 4.09
C ILE A 83 -1.69 -7.45 5.19
N ASN A 84 -3.01 -7.58 4.98
CA ASN A 84 -4.01 -7.18 5.97
C ASN A 84 -3.94 -8.05 7.23
N ASN A 85 -3.72 -9.37 7.08
CA ASN A 85 -3.51 -10.27 8.22
C ASN A 85 -2.24 -9.92 9.00
N LEU A 86 -1.13 -9.62 8.31
CA LEU A 86 0.09 -9.15 8.99
C LEU A 86 -0.14 -7.81 9.70
N PHE A 87 -0.85 -6.90 9.05
CA PHE A 87 -1.04 -5.53 9.54
C PHE A 87 -2.01 -5.47 10.72
N ILE A 88 -3.10 -6.25 10.72
CA ILE A 88 -4.09 -6.23 11.82
C ILE A 88 -3.44 -6.64 13.16
N HIS A 89 -2.51 -7.60 13.13
CA HIS A 89 -1.78 -8.04 14.32
C HIS A 89 -0.79 -7.00 14.89
N LYS A 90 -0.50 -5.93 14.14
CA LYS A 90 0.34 -4.82 14.63
C LYS A 90 -0.46 -3.77 15.40
N PHE A 91 -1.79 -3.74 15.26
CA PHE A 91 -2.59 -2.77 16.00
C PHE A 91 -2.55 -3.06 17.50
N PRO A 92 -2.43 -2.02 18.35
CA PRO A 92 -2.57 -2.21 19.79
C PRO A 92 -4.02 -2.58 20.13
N GLY A 93 -4.19 -3.55 21.03
CA GLY A 93 -5.50 -3.97 21.53
C GLY A 93 -5.81 -5.44 21.22
N ASN A 94 -7.04 -5.84 21.55
CA ASN A 94 -7.52 -7.20 21.31
C ASN A 94 -8.25 -7.26 19.97
N ASP A 95 -8.18 -8.40 19.29
CA ASP A 95 -8.94 -8.64 18.08
C ASP A 95 -10.44 -8.71 18.39
N VAL A 96 -11.24 -8.16 17.46
CA VAL A 96 -12.71 -8.23 17.52
C VAL A 96 -13.19 -8.81 16.20
N LYS A 97 -13.92 -9.93 16.28
CA LYS A 97 -14.50 -10.60 15.13
C LYS A 97 -15.95 -10.18 14.97
N TYR A 98 -16.30 -9.63 13.81
CA TYR A 98 -17.65 -9.29 13.44
C TYR A 98 -18.19 -10.37 12.51
N TYR A 99 -19.33 -10.96 12.88
CA TYR A 99 -20.01 -11.94 12.04
C TYR A 99 -20.94 -11.21 11.07
N SER A 100 -20.85 -11.54 9.79
CA SER A 100 -21.83 -11.05 8.81
C SER A 100 -23.19 -11.69 9.11
N PHE A 101 -24.24 -10.88 9.04
CA PHE A 101 -25.63 -11.34 9.03
C PHE A 101 -26.25 -10.84 7.75
N ASP A 102 -26.67 -11.76 6.89
CA ASP A 102 -27.38 -11.44 5.66
C ASP A 102 -28.70 -12.22 5.64
N GLU A 103 -29.79 -11.53 5.33
CA GLU A 103 -31.15 -12.08 5.27
C GLU A 103 -31.70 -11.75 3.89
N THR A 104 -32.02 -12.78 3.11
CA THR A 104 -32.71 -12.58 1.84
C THR A 104 -34.17 -12.26 2.13
N LEU A 105 -34.68 -11.14 1.61
CA LEU A 105 -36.12 -10.86 1.61
C LEU A 105 -36.82 -12.02 0.88
N ASP A 106 -37.60 -12.81 1.62
CA ASP A 106 -38.43 -13.86 1.04
C ASP A 106 -39.35 -13.22 0.00
N LYS A 107 -39.16 -13.59 -1.27
CA LYS A 107 -40.15 -13.28 -2.32
C LYS A 107 -41.28 -14.29 -2.18
N THR A 108 -42.13 -14.09 -1.18
CA THR A 108 -43.43 -14.77 -1.17
C THR A 108 -44.27 -14.13 -2.28
N GLU A 109 -44.40 -14.86 -3.39
CA GLU A 109 -45.43 -14.64 -4.43
C GLU A 109 -46.84 -14.89 -3.87
#